data_AF-A0A533SA75-F1
#
_entry.id   AF-A0A533SA75-F1
#
_cell.length_a   1.000
_cell.length_b   1.000
_cell.length_c   1.000
_cell.angle_alpha   90.00
_cell.angle_beta   90.00
_cell.angle_gamma   90.00
#
_symmetry.space_group_name_H-M   'P 1'
#
loop_
_entity.id
_entity.type
_entity.pdbx_description
1 polymer ?
#
loop_
_entity_poly.entity_id
_entity_poly.type
_entity_poly.pdbx_seq_one_letter_code
_entity_poly.pdbx_strand_id
1 'polypeptide(L)'
;MKIVQFVLVILLLSSSLVYANTASETATEYFSTLKQKDYRRAATFFDPAALGEFRQMMGFVQEIPDEGQQQFYTIFFGPEANKESIAKLTDADFFASFLRATIAQAETLGGVNFGKMEVLGEVKEGKDVAHVVTRNKITVGEVDVEALEVISFKRIGNEWKALLSGKIKGLASQLKSTLLRN
;
A
#
# COMPACT_ATOMS: atom_id res chain seq x y z
N MET A 1 27.70 -26.43 42.71
CA MET A 1 26.68 -27.00 41.78
C MET A 1 25.37 -26.21 41.66
N LYS A 2 25.08 -25.20 42.50
CA LYS A 2 23.82 -24.42 42.41
C LYS A 2 23.86 -23.18 41.49
N ILE A 3 25.05 -22.68 41.13
CA ILE A 3 25.22 -21.47 40.31
C ILE A 3 25.07 -21.76 38.80
N VAL A 4 25.56 -22.91 38.33
CA VAL A 4 25.43 -23.34 36.92
C VAL A 4 23.96 -23.61 36.54
N GLN A 5 23.15 -24.03 37.51
CA GLN A 5 21.72 -24.31 37.31
C GLN A 5 20.88 -23.03 37.20
N PHE A 6 21.34 -21.91 37.75
CA PHE A 6 20.63 -20.62 37.68
C PHE A 6 20.85 -19.90 36.34
N VAL A 7 22.03 -20.05 35.74
CA VAL A 7 22.36 -19.46 34.43
C VAL A 7 21.61 -20.15 33.28
N LEU A 8 21.34 -21.45 33.39
CA LEU A 8 20.63 -22.22 32.36
C LEU A 8 19.12 -21.88 32.28
N VAL A 9 18.51 -21.45 33.38
CA VAL A 9 17.08 -21.08 33.44
C VAL A 9 16.82 -19.68 32.87
N ILE A 10 17.77 -18.76 32.99
CA ILE A 10 17.67 -17.40 32.43
C ILE A 10 17.85 -17.39 30.90
N LEU A 11 18.66 -18.31 30.36
CA LEU A 11 18.85 -18.48 28.91
C LEU A 11 17.64 -19.10 28.19
N LEU A 12 16.81 -19.90 28.89
CA LEU A 12 15.60 -20.50 28.31
C LEU A 12 14.39 -19.56 28.25
N LEU A 13 14.40 -18.44 28.99
CA LEU A 13 13.35 -17.41 28.93
C LEU A 13 13.56 -16.40 27.78
N SER A 14 14.66 -16.49 27.04
CA SER A 14 14.99 -15.55 25.94
C SER A 14 14.47 -16.01 24.57
N SER A 15 13.85 -17.20 24.48
CA SER A 15 13.65 -17.91 23.20
C SER A 15 12.24 -17.81 22.62
N SER A 16 11.43 -16.85 23.04
CA SER A 16 10.16 -16.55 22.38
C SER A 16 9.80 -15.06 22.49
N LEU A 17 10.74 -14.20 22.11
CA LEU A 17 10.33 -13.06 21.30
C LEU A 17 9.78 -13.65 20.00
N VAL A 18 8.52 -14.10 20.04
CA VAL A 18 7.71 -14.12 18.83
C VAL A 18 7.87 -12.70 18.29
N TYR A 19 8.65 -12.53 17.22
CA TYR A 19 8.62 -11.33 16.40
C TYR A 19 7.21 -11.27 15.83
N ALA A 20 6.24 -10.90 16.67
CA ALA A 20 4.90 -10.62 16.27
C ALA A 20 5.03 -9.28 15.56
N ASN A 21 5.39 -9.34 14.26
CA ASN A 21 5.44 -8.16 13.41
C ASN A 21 4.20 -7.35 13.72
N THR A 22 4.39 -6.12 14.19
CA THR A 22 3.31 -5.23 14.58
C THR A 22 2.72 -4.59 13.33
N ALA A 23 1.52 -4.00 13.45
CA ALA A 23 0.97 -3.25 12.34
C ALA A 23 1.85 -2.01 12.05
N SER A 24 2.41 -1.42 13.10
CA SER A 24 3.36 -0.29 13.04
C SER A 24 4.65 -0.60 12.26
N GLU A 25 5.27 -1.76 12.52
CA GLU A 25 6.44 -2.22 11.74
C GLU A 25 6.07 -2.43 10.28
N THR A 26 4.92 -3.08 10.03
CA THR A 26 4.40 -3.30 8.67
C THR A 26 4.15 -1.97 7.93
N ALA A 27 3.60 -0.95 8.61
CA ALA A 27 3.42 0.39 8.06
C ALA A 27 4.76 1.04 7.69
N THR A 28 5.79 0.84 8.52
CA THR A 28 7.14 1.38 8.29
C THR A 28 7.81 0.72 7.10
N GLU A 29 7.71 -0.60 6.99
CA GLU A 29 8.21 -1.34 5.83
C GLU A 29 7.47 -0.95 4.55
N TYR A 30 6.15 -0.79 4.60
CA TYR A 30 5.35 -0.32 3.47
C TYR A 30 5.82 1.06 2.98
N PHE A 31 5.97 2.03 3.90
CA PHE A 31 6.45 3.37 3.54
C PHE A 31 7.88 3.36 2.99
N SER A 32 8.78 2.58 3.58
CA SER A 32 10.15 2.41 3.08
C SER A 32 10.16 1.85 1.66
N THR A 33 9.27 0.89 1.38
CA THR A 33 9.11 0.28 0.06
C THR A 33 8.63 1.30 -0.99
N LEU A 34 7.68 2.17 -0.62
CA LEU A 34 7.24 3.27 -1.50
C LEU A 34 8.38 4.24 -1.80
N LYS A 35 9.18 4.61 -0.78
CA LYS A 35 10.34 5.49 -0.95
C LYS A 35 11.39 4.90 -1.90
N GLN A 36 11.56 3.58 -1.88
CA GLN A 36 12.43 2.83 -2.80
C GLN A 36 11.82 2.63 -4.20
N LYS A 37 10.58 3.11 -4.42
CA LYS A 37 9.83 2.95 -5.67
C LYS A 37 9.56 1.48 -6.05
N ASP A 38 9.60 0.57 -5.07
CA ASP A 38 9.28 -0.85 -5.29
C ASP A 38 7.77 -1.08 -5.16
N TYR A 39 7.01 -0.60 -6.14
CA TYR A 39 5.55 -0.65 -6.11
C TYR A 39 5.00 -2.09 -6.13
N ARG A 40 5.75 -3.03 -6.70
CA ARG A 40 5.39 -4.45 -6.72
C ARG A 40 5.44 -5.01 -5.31
N ARG A 41 6.52 -4.77 -4.56
CA ARG A 41 6.58 -5.15 -3.15
C ARG A 41 5.55 -4.38 -2.32
N ALA A 42 5.32 -3.10 -2.60
CA ALA A 42 4.34 -2.28 -1.90
C ALA A 42 2.92 -2.86 -1.99
N ALA A 43 2.53 -3.40 -3.15
CA ALA A 43 1.24 -4.06 -3.31
C ALA A 43 1.08 -5.32 -2.42
N THR A 44 2.16 -6.02 -2.10
CA THR A 44 2.11 -7.24 -1.24
C THR A 44 1.75 -6.96 0.22
N PHE A 45 1.80 -5.68 0.65
CA PHE A 45 1.35 -5.26 1.97
C PHE A 45 -0.18 -5.21 2.08
N PHE A 46 -0.93 -5.28 0.98
CA PHE A 46 -2.39 -5.22 1.02
C PHE A 46 -3.02 -6.60 1.11
N ASP A 47 -4.26 -6.66 1.62
CA ASP A 47 -5.07 -7.88 1.61
C ASP A 47 -5.35 -8.29 0.14
N PRO A 48 -4.97 -9.51 -0.29
CA PRO A 48 -5.24 -9.98 -1.65
C PRO A 48 -6.72 -9.87 -2.05
N ALA A 49 -7.65 -10.11 -1.12
CA ALA A 49 -9.07 -9.97 -1.40
C ALA A 49 -9.45 -8.52 -1.72
N ALA A 50 -8.89 -7.57 -0.97
CA ALA A 50 -9.10 -6.14 -1.20
C ALA A 50 -8.50 -5.69 -2.54
N LEU A 51 -7.35 -6.23 -2.94
CA LEU A 51 -6.77 -5.95 -4.26
C LEU A 51 -7.68 -6.45 -5.39
N GLY A 52 -8.30 -7.62 -5.22
CA GLY A 52 -9.32 -8.13 -6.12
C GLY A 52 -10.54 -7.20 -6.22
N GLU A 53 -11.06 -6.72 -5.08
CA GLU A 53 -12.13 -5.71 -5.06
C GLU A 53 -11.73 -4.42 -5.80
N PHE A 54 -10.49 -3.96 -5.61
CA PHE A 54 -9.97 -2.79 -6.33
C PHE A 54 -9.98 -3.00 -7.84
N ARG A 55 -9.50 -4.15 -8.31
CA ARG A 55 -9.52 -4.48 -9.74
C ARG A 55 -10.95 -4.52 -10.29
N GLN A 56 -11.90 -5.07 -9.55
CA GLN A 56 -13.31 -5.07 -9.94
C GLN A 56 -13.88 -3.66 -10.03
N MET A 57 -13.58 -2.78 -9.06
CA MET A 57 -13.99 -1.37 -9.12
C MET A 57 -13.43 -0.66 -10.36
N MET A 58 -12.22 -1.01 -10.79
CA MET A 58 -11.59 -0.48 -12.01
C MET A 58 -12.11 -1.12 -13.30
N GLY A 59 -13.09 -2.02 -13.23
CA GLY A 59 -13.71 -2.67 -14.38
C GLY A 59 -14.40 -1.70 -15.35
N PHE A 60 -14.78 -0.50 -14.88
CA PHE A 60 -15.38 0.55 -15.71
C PHE A 60 -14.50 0.97 -16.90
N VAL A 61 -13.20 0.70 -16.84
CA VAL A 61 -12.27 1.02 -17.94
C VAL A 61 -12.69 0.33 -19.24
N GLN A 62 -13.41 -0.80 -19.16
CA GLN A 62 -13.99 -1.48 -20.32
C GLN A 62 -15.17 -0.74 -20.95
N GLU A 63 -15.78 0.20 -20.23
CA GLU A 63 -16.92 1.03 -20.67
C GLU A 63 -16.45 2.31 -21.37
N ILE A 64 -15.15 2.65 -21.30
CA ILE A 64 -14.55 3.83 -21.95
C ILE A 64 -14.41 3.57 -23.46
N PRO A 65 -14.66 4.56 -24.35
CA PRO A 65 -14.35 4.45 -25.77
C PRO A 65 -12.88 4.07 -26.05
N ASP A 66 -12.63 3.38 -27.17
CA ASP A 66 -11.33 2.76 -27.48
C ASP A 66 -10.13 3.72 -27.36
N GLU A 67 -10.25 4.95 -27.84
CA GLU A 67 -9.17 5.96 -27.78
C GLU A 67 -8.83 6.34 -26.33
N GLY A 68 -9.86 6.63 -25.51
CA GLY A 68 -9.69 6.94 -24.10
C GLY A 68 -9.22 5.73 -23.29
N GLN A 69 -9.65 4.53 -23.66
CA GLN A 69 -9.21 3.28 -23.05
C GLN A 69 -7.72 3.03 -23.32
N GLN A 70 -7.25 3.21 -24.55
CA GLN A 70 -5.84 3.01 -24.89
C GLN A 70 -4.94 4.06 -24.21
N GLN A 71 -5.41 5.30 -24.10
CA GLN A 71 -4.73 6.33 -23.33
C GLN A 71 -4.63 5.94 -21.85
N PHE A 72 -5.72 5.45 -21.25
CA PHE A 72 -5.72 4.95 -19.89
C PHE A 72 -4.72 3.80 -19.70
N TYR A 73 -4.71 2.82 -20.60
CA TYR A 73 -3.77 1.70 -20.56
C TYR A 73 -2.31 2.19 -20.64
N THR A 74 -2.04 3.13 -21.53
CA THR A 74 -0.71 3.70 -21.70
C THR A 74 -0.21 4.37 -20.43
N ILE A 75 -1.04 5.20 -19.80
CA ILE A 75 -0.69 5.94 -18.58
C ILE A 75 -0.43 5.00 -17.42
N PHE A 76 -1.33 4.04 -17.19
CA PHE A 76 -1.29 3.22 -15.98
C PHE A 76 -0.37 1.99 -16.11
N PHE A 77 -0.34 1.38 -17.29
CA PHE A 77 0.31 0.08 -17.53
C PHE A 77 1.48 0.15 -18.52
N GLY A 78 1.68 1.30 -19.18
CA GLY A 78 2.80 1.54 -20.10
C GLY A 78 2.41 1.45 -21.58
N PRO A 79 3.28 1.90 -22.50
CA PRO A 79 2.94 2.11 -23.92
C PRO A 79 2.57 0.83 -24.68
N GLU A 80 3.05 -0.32 -24.24
CA GLU A 80 2.76 -1.62 -24.87
C GLU A 80 1.52 -2.29 -24.28
N ALA A 81 0.88 -1.67 -23.28
CA ALA A 81 -0.24 -2.25 -22.59
C ALA A 81 -1.50 -2.27 -23.47
N ASN A 82 -2.19 -3.40 -23.43
CA ASN A 82 -3.45 -3.62 -24.10
C ASN A 82 -4.37 -4.48 -23.22
N LYS A 83 -5.61 -4.65 -23.67
CA LYS A 83 -6.63 -5.40 -22.93
C LYS A 83 -6.17 -6.82 -22.55
N GLU A 84 -5.49 -7.52 -23.45
CA GLU A 84 -5.03 -8.89 -23.22
C GLU A 84 -3.88 -8.93 -22.20
N SER A 85 -2.89 -8.04 -22.32
CA SER A 85 -1.75 -8.00 -21.39
C SER A 85 -2.21 -7.63 -19.97
N ILE A 86 -3.16 -6.71 -19.84
CA ILE A 86 -3.73 -6.29 -18.55
C ILE A 86 -4.60 -7.38 -17.92
N ALA A 87 -5.34 -8.15 -18.72
CA ALA A 87 -6.13 -9.27 -18.23
C ALA A 87 -5.27 -10.35 -17.54
N LYS A 88 -4.03 -10.53 -18.01
CA LYS A 88 -3.06 -11.51 -17.46
C LYS A 88 -2.38 -11.07 -16.16
N LEU A 89 -2.52 -9.80 -15.76
CA LEU A 89 -1.92 -9.32 -14.52
C LEU A 89 -2.57 -9.97 -13.30
N THR A 90 -1.77 -10.22 -12.27
CA THR A 90 -2.29 -10.49 -10.93
C THR A 90 -2.91 -9.21 -10.36
N ASP A 91 -3.78 -9.33 -9.36
CA ASP A 91 -4.40 -8.16 -8.73
C ASP A 91 -3.34 -7.27 -8.05
N ALA A 92 -2.29 -7.87 -7.52
CA ALA A 92 -1.14 -7.16 -6.97
C ALA A 92 -0.33 -6.41 -8.04
N ASP A 93 -0.07 -7.02 -9.19
CA ASP A 93 0.63 -6.35 -10.30
C ASP A 93 -0.21 -5.22 -10.91
N PHE A 94 -1.52 -5.42 -10.99
CA PHE A 94 -2.46 -4.38 -11.43
C PHE A 94 -2.41 -3.19 -10.47
N PHE A 95 -2.52 -3.43 -9.16
CA PHE A 95 -2.47 -2.38 -8.15
C PHE A 95 -1.09 -1.70 -8.07
N ALA A 96 0.00 -2.46 -8.21
CA ALA A 96 1.35 -1.92 -8.28
C ALA A 96 1.51 -0.95 -9.47
N SER A 97 0.94 -1.30 -10.63
CA SER A 97 0.93 -0.44 -11.81
C SER A 97 0.14 0.85 -11.54
N PHE A 98 -1.00 0.74 -10.85
CA PHE A 98 -1.79 1.90 -10.42
C PHE A 98 -1.03 2.83 -9.47
N LEU A 99 -0.36 2.28 -8.44
CA LEU A 99 0.47 3.05 -7.52
C LEU A 99 1.59 3.79 -8.25
N ARG A 100 2.32 3.06 -9.12
CA ARG A 100 3.39 3.63 -9.95
C ARG A 100 2.89 4.82 -10.76
N ALA A 101 1.78 4.66 -11.47
CA ALA A 101 1.24 5.70 -12.33
C ALA A 101 0.76 6.92 -11.54
N THR A 102 0.13 6.69 -10.38
CA THR A 102 -0.31 7.77 -9.48
C THR A 102 0.87 8.59 -8.97
N ILE A 103 1.96 7.93 -8.55
CA ILE A 103 3.17 8.61 -8.09
C ILE A 103 3.89 9.30 -9.24
N ALA A 104 4.01 8.65 -10.40
CA ALA A 104 4.63 9.25 -11.58
C ALA A 104 3.86 10.51 -12.04
N GLN A 105 2.52 10.50 -11.98
CA GLN A 105 1.72 11.68 -12.27
C GLN A 105 2.02 12.82 -11.28
N ALA A 106 2.16 12.52 -9.99
CA ALA A 106 2.57 13.52 -9.00
C ALA A 106 4.00 14.02 -9.25
N GLU A 107 4.91 13.17 -9.73
CA GLU A 107 6.27 13.58 -10.11
C GLU A 107 6.27 14.58 -11.28
N THR A 108 5.30 14.53 -12.19
CA THR A 108 5.18 15.55 -13.25
C THR A 108 4.84 16.95 -12.74
N LEU A 109 4.35 17.08 -11.50
CA LEU A 109 4.01 18.35 -10.85
C LEU A 109 5.21 19.01 -10.13
N GLY A 110 6.43 18.54 -10.39
CA GLY A 110 7.67 19.07 -9.80
C GLY A 110 8.48 18.07 -8.96
N GLY A 111 8.16 16.79 -9.04
CA GLY A 111 8.80 15.71 -8.29
C GLY A 111 8.06 15.33 -7.01
N VAL A 112 8.32 14.12 -6.51
CA VAL A 112 7.82 13.63 -5.22
C VAL A 112 9.01 13.16 -4.40
N ASN A 113 9.17 13.71 -3.21
CA ASN A 113 10.17 13.28 -2.24
C ASN A 113 9.48 12.74 -0.98
N PHE A 114 9.64 11.45 -0.73
CA PHE A 114 9.20 10.82 0.52
C PHE A 114 10.21 11.14 1.63
N GLY A 115 9.83 12.09 2.50
CA GLY A 115 10.59 12.50 3.66
C GLY A 115 10.56 11.46 4.79
N LYS A 116 10.26 11.91 6.00
CA LYS A 116 10.16 11.04 7.18
C LYS A 116 8.70 10.59 7.36
N MET A 117 8.52 9.29 7.60
CA MET A 117 7.32 8.78 8.26
C MET A 117 7.64 8.55 9.74
N GLU A 118 6.74 8.97 10.62
CA GLU A 118 6.78 8.72 12.05
C GLU A 118 5.51 7.99 12.48
N VAL A 119 5.65 6.82 13.09
CA VAL A 119 4.52 6.16 13.76
C VAL A 119 4.28 6.87 15.09
N LEU A 120 3.09 7.43 15.26
CA LEU A 120 2.69 8.13 16.49
C LEU A 120 2.02 7.20 17.49
N GLY A 121 1.41 6.12 17.01
CA GLY A 121 0.77 5.14 17.86
C GLY A 121 0.02 4.08 17.07
N GLU A 122 -0.38 3.04 17.79
CA GLU A 122 -1.15 1.92 17.28
C GLU A 122 -2.34 1.66 18.19
N VAL A 123 -3.53 1.55 17.61
CA VAL A 123 -4.77 1.23 18.33
C VAL A 123 -5.28 -0.11 17.83
N LYS A 124 -5.40 -1.09 18.73
CA LYS A 124 -6.00 -2.40 18.39
C LYS A 124 -7.53 -2.29 18.36
N GLU A 125 -8.14 -2.79 17.28
CA GLU A 125 -9.58 -3.04 17.19
C GLU A 125 -9.79 -4.57 17.27
N GLY A 126 -9.99 -5.07 18.49
CA GLY A 126 -10.03 -6.51 18.72
C GLY A 126 -8.67 -7.19 18.56
N LYS A 127 -8.67 -8.45 18.09
CA LYS A 127 -7.45 -9.29 17.99
C LYS A 127 -6.72 -9.17 16.66
N ASP A 128 -7.48 -8.98 15.59
CA ASP A 128 -6.98 -9.13 14.22
C ASP A 128 -7.04 -7.83 13.43
N VAL A 129 -7.41 -6.70 14.04
CA VAL A 129 -7.39 -5.38 13.38
C VAL A 129 -6.59 -4.40 14.23
N ALA A 130 -5.82 -3.56 13.56
CA ALA A 130 -5.04 -2.49 14.19
C ALA A 130 -5.03 -1.24 13.30
N HIS A 131 -5.06 -0.07 13.91
CA HIS A 131 -4.99 1.22 13.25
C HIS A 131 -3.68 1.89 13.67
N VAL A 132 -2.85 2.21 12.69
CA VAL A 132 -1.57 2.87 12.91
C VAL A 132 -1.73 4.34 12.55
N VAL A 133 -1.51 5.21 13.51
CA VAL A 133 -1.48 6.65 13.30
C VAL A 133 -0.06 7.05 12.92
N THR A 134 0.08 7.72 11.78
CA THR A 134 1.36 8.14 11.22
C THR A 134 1.37 9.63 10.96
N ARG A 135 2.55 10.25 11.09
CA ARG A 135 2.86 11.56 10.55
C ARG A 135 3.81 11.38 9.37
N ASN A 136 3.37 11.82 8.20
CA ASN A 136 4.10 11.70 6.94
C ASN A 136 4.55 13.08 6.49
N LYS A 137 5.84 13.21 6.14
CA LYS A 137 6.36 14.38 5.42
C LYS A 137 6.65 14.00 3.98
N ILE A 138 6.00 14.66 3.04
CA ILE A 138 6.17 14.45 1.60
C ILE A 138 6.33 15.83 0.96
N THR A 139 7.32 15.99 0.11
CA THR A 139 7.48 17.20 -0.72
C THR A 139 6.98 16.88 -2.11
N VAL A 140 6.10 17.72 -2.66
CA VAL A 140 5.63 17.64 -4.05
C VAL A 140 5.93 18.97 -4.73
N GLY A 141 6.83 18.97 -5.73
CA GLY A 141 7.36 20.21 -6.27
C GLY A 141 8.08 21.03 -5.20
N GLU A 142 7.67 22.29 -5.03
CA GLU A 142 8.17 23.20 -3.99
C GLU A 142 7.33 23.19 -2.71
N VAL A 143 6.30 22.34 -2.65
CA VAL A 143 5.35 22.31 -1.54
C VAL A 143 5.69 21.18 -0.58
N ASP A 144 6.03 21.54 0.65
CA ASP A 144 6.16 20.60 1.76
C ASP A 144 4.78 20.29 2.36
N VAL A 145 4.41 19.02 2.35
CA VAL A 145 3.17 18.51 2.92
C VAL A 145 3.50 17.67 4.16
N GLU A 146 3.00 18.09 5.31
CA GLU A 146 2.92 17.26 6.50
C GLU A 146 1.47 16.77 6.67
N ALA A 147 1.28 15.45 6.71
CA ALA A 147 -0.04 14.84 6.85
C ALA A 147 -0.07 13.86 8.02
N LEU A 148 -1.13 13.93 8.83
CA LEU A 148 -1.49 12.88 9.77
C LEU A 148 -2.42 11.90 9.08
N GLU A 149 -2.08 10.62 9.11
CA GLU A 149 -2.86 9.56 8.47
C GLU A 149 -3.05 8.37 9.38
N VAL A 150 -4.21 7.74 9.26
CA VAL A 150 -4.53 6.47 9.91
C VAL A 150 -4.52 5.38 8.85
N ILE A 151 -3.67 4.38 9.03
CA ILE A 151 -3.60 3.19 8.18
C ILE A 151 -4.15 2.01 8.97
N SER A 152 -5.23 1.41 8.47
CA SER A 152 -5.84 0.24 9.07
C SER A 152 -5.23 -1.03 8.50
N PHE A 153 -4.90 -1.97 9.37
CA PHE A 153 -4.37 -3.28 9.03
C PHE A 153 -5.25 -4.38 9.59
N LYS A 154 -5.34 -5.49 8.86
CA LYS A 154 -5.94 -6.73 9.31
C LYS A 154 -4.88 -7.82 9.34
N ARG A 155 -4.88 -8.64 10.38
CA ARG A 155 -4.02 -9.81 10.51
C ARG A 155 -4.61 -10.94 9.66
N ILE A 156 -3.81 -11.48 8.74
CA ILE A 156 -4.14 -12.61 7.89
C ILE A 156 -3.02 -13.64 8.06
N GLY A 157 -3.35 -14.75 8.75
CA GLY A 157 -2.33 -15.68 9.23
C GLY A 157 -1.36 -14.99 10.19
N ASN A 158 -0.07 -15.00 9.88
CA ASN A 158 0.96 -14.36 10.69
C ASN A 158 1.35 -12.96 10.22
N GLU A 159 0.73 -12.44 9.17
CA GLU A 159 1.08 -11.15 8.56
C GLU A 159 0.00 -10.09 8.83
N TRP A 160 0.41 -8.83 8.94
CA TRP A 160 -0.51 -7.70 8.84
C TRP A 160 -0.62 -7.28 7.38
N LYS A 161 -1.85 -7.08 6.94
CA LYS A 161 -2.17 -6.57 5.61
C LYS A 161 -2.93 -5.26 5.72
N ALA A 162 -2.46 -4.24 5.02
CA ALA A 162 -3.13 -2.96 4.90
C ALA A 162 -4.50 -3.16 4.24
N LEU A 163 -5.51 -2.55 4.84
CA LEU A 163 -6.83 -2.44 4.25
C LEU A 163 -6.81 -1.28 3.25
N LEU A 164 -7.54 -1.43 2.15
CA LEU A 164 -7.72 -0.32 1.22
C LEU A 164 -8.50 0.80 1.90
N SER A 165 -7.87 1.97 2.00
CA SER A 165 -8.49 3.14 2.60
C SER A 165 -9.66 3.66 1.75
N GLY A 166 -10.61 4.33 2.41
CA GLY A 166 -11.68 5.03 1.71
C GLY A 166 -11.17 6.05 0.68
N LYS A 167 -9.98 6.64 0.89
CA LYS A 167 -9.32 7.53 -0.07
C LYS A 167 -9.01 6.81 -1.39
N ILE A 168 -8.42 5.61 -1.33
CA ILE A 168 -8.09 4.83 -2.54
C ILE A 168 -9.37 4.39 -3.28
N LYS A 169 -10.38 3.93 -2.54
CA LYS A 169 -11.70 3.58 -3.12
C LYS A 169 -12.37 4.81 -3.77
N GLY A 170 -12.24 5.97 -3.13
CA GLY A 170 -12.73 7.25 -3.64
C GLY A 170 -12.03 7.69 -4.93
N LEU A 171 -10.70 7.51 -5.03
CA LEU A 171 -9.95 7.82 -6.26
C LEU A 171 -10.43 6.97 -7.46
N ALA A 172 -10.65 5.67 -7.27
CA ALA A 172 -11.20 4.81 -8.33
C ALA A 172 -12.59 5.29 -8.79
N SER A 173 -13.44 5.70 -7.85
CA SER A 173 -14.78 6.23 -8.13
C SER A 173 -14.71 7.58 -8.86
N GLN A 174 -13.80 8.46 -8.46
CA GLN A 174 -13.59 9.75 -9.11
C GLN A 174 -13.10 9.58 -10.55
N LEU A 175 -12.15 8.66 -10.77
CA LEU A 175 -11.63 8.34 -12.09
C LEU A 175 -12.73 7.82 -13.02
N LYS A 176 -13.60 6.91 -12.52
CA LYS A 176 -14.80 6.47 -13.25
C LYS A 176 -15.66 7.66 -13.66
N SER A 177 -15.96 8.56 -12.73
CA SER A 177 -16.80 9.71 -13.02
C SER A 177 -16.17 10.67 -14.03
N THR A 178 -14.85 10.88 -14.01
CA THR A 178 -14.18 11.78 -14.94
C THR A 178 -14.11 11.21 -16.35
N LEU A 179 -13.84 9.91 -16.48
CA LEU A 179 -13.63 9.26 -17.77
C LEU A 179 -14.92 8.86 -18.50
N LEU A 180 -16.04 8.71 -17.80
CA LEU A 180 -17.33 8.36 -18.41
C LEU A 180 -18.30 9.55 -18.60
N ARG A 181 -17.97 10.73 -18.06
CA ARG A 181 -18.76 11.96 -18.27
C ARG A 181 -18.32 12.79 -19.47
N ASN A 182 -17.12 12.51 -19.99
CA ASN A 182 -16.62 13.07 -21.24
C ASN A 182 -16.87 12.08 -22.38
#